data_AF-A0A4R1GE08-F1
#
_entry.id   AF-A0A4R1GE08-F1
#
_cell.length_a   1.000
_cell.length_b   1.000
_cell.length_c   1.000
_cell.angle_alpha   90.00
_cell.angle_beta   90.00
_cell.angle_gamma   90.00
#
_symmetry.space_group_name_H-M   'P 1'
#
loop_
_entity.id
_entity.type
_entity.pdbx_description
1 polymer ?
#
loop_
_entity_poly.entity_id
_entity_poly.type
_entity_poly.pdbx_seq_one_letter_code
_entity_poly.pdbx_strand_id
1 'polypeptide(L)'
;MHAKRDLDPLNDDPNTYDLERDGPIDMPVTEALALAERILHSKSDDEIHDQLVKARAHAKVEDCDNHAAFEHAQVRITFLALNFAANQRRGLAPVYRERLRASIRPSGNGPKQPNKLIDIIYSLDRQLIDLHWLYCREVDSGNPTSPKVDGEHIWLEGEFNPAAAERFVQQEWGAPHKVKTLQIIEADQLELGVLRSKKVRDRHYEILKRRDSDLLAIKDYCINNRQLSKADQEPMYNDLLALRLSRQDVSLAAQLRRSMGDTVGIAQSNEAIQRRLRRRKLLFKDTLKRLR
;
A
#
# COMPACT_ATOMS: atom_id res chain seq x y z
N MET A 1 -22.08 -15.98 -17.28
CA MET A 1 -21.21 -16.67 -18.27
C MET A 1 -20.19 -15.65 -18.71
N HIS A 2 -18.97 -15.71 -18.19
CA HIS A 2 -17.89 -14.83 -18.65
C HIS A 2 -17.31 -15.42 -19.94
N ALA A 3 -17.14 -14.60 -20.97
CA ALA A 3 -16.55 -15.02 -22.24
C ALA A 3 -15.13 -15.55 -21.96
N LYS A 4 -14.80 -16.73 -22.51
CA LYS A 4 -13.42 -17.21 -22.51
C LYS A 4 -12.60 -16.24 -23.36
N ARG A 5 -11.42 -15.82 -22.86
CA ARG A 5 -10.44 -15.10 -23.69
C ARG A 5 -9.99 -16.06 -24.81
N ASP A 6 -10.15 -15.65 -26.06
CA ASP A 6 -9.76 -16.42 -27.23
C ASP A 6 -8.23 -16.36 -27.37
N LEU A 7 -7.53 -17.19 -26.59
CA LEU A 7 -6.10 -17.43 -26.77
C LEU A 7 -5.92 -18.31 -28.01
N ASP A 8 -5.09 -17.91 -28.98
CA ASP A 8 -4.61 -18.78 -30.04
C ASP A 8 -3.48 -19.65 -29.48
N PRO A 9 -3.74 -20.94 -29.17
CA PRO A 9 -2.78 -21.78 -28.46
C PRO A 9 -1.52 -22.10 -29.29
N LEU A 10 -1.49 -21.74 -30.58
CA LEU A 10 -0.35 -21.98 -31.47
C LEU A 10 0.55 -20.75 -31.64
N ASN A 11 0.04 -19.55 -31.37
CA ASN A 11 0.76 -18.29 -31.62
C ASN A 11 0.94 -17.41 -30.39
N ASP A 12 0.14 -17.60 -29.34
CA ASP A 12 0.21 -16.78 -28.14
C ASP A 12 1.12 -17.42 -27.08
N ASP A 13 2.10 -16.65 -26.58
CA ASP A 13 2.76 -17.00 -25.31
C ASP A 13 1.73 -16.84 -24.19
N PRO A 14 1.30 -17.94 -23.51
CA PRO A 14 0.30 -17.88 -22.45
C PRO A 14 0.75 -17.06 -21.23
N ASN A 15 2.01 -16.60 -21.22
CA ASN A 15 2.60 -15.77 -20.16
C ASN A 15 2.70 -14.29 -20.51
N THR A 16 2.12 -13.82 -21.62
CA THR A 16 2.21 -12.41 -22.02
C THR A 16 0.82 -11.81 -22.19
N TYR A 17 0.43 -10.96 -21.23
CA TYR A 17 -0.81 -10.19 -21.28
C TYR A 17 -0.68 -9.04 -22.28
N ASP A 18 -1.66 -8.93 -23.18
CA ASP A 18 -1.80 -7.86 -24.16
C ASP A 18 -3.20 -7.25 -24.02
N LEU A 19 -3.26 -5.96 -23.68
CA LEU A 19 -4.53 -5.26 -23.45
C LEU A 19 -5.42 -5.21 -24.70
N GLU A 20 -4.82 -5.12 -25.90
CA GLU A 20 -5.57 -5.04 -27.16
C GLU A 20 -6.20 -6.40 -27.52
N ARG A 21 -5.55 -7.51 -27.13
CA ARG A 21 -6.00 -8.89 -27.39
C ARG A 21 -6.90 -9.44 -26.28
N ASP A 22 -6.48 -9.28 -25.02
CA ASP A 22 -7.07 -9.97 -23.87
C ASP A 22 -8.24 -9.19 -23.25
N GLY A 23 -8.40 -7.92 -23.63
CA GLY A 23 -9.39 -7.00 -23.06
C GLY A 23 -9.05 -6.59 -21.62
N PRO A 24 -9.87 -5.74 -20.98
CA PRO A 24 -9.63 -5.30 -19.61
C PRO A 24 -9.67 -6.46 -18.61
N ILE A 25 -8.90 -6.33 -17.53
CA ILE A 25 -8.92 -7.25 -16.39
C ILE A 25 -10.17 -6.95 -15.57
N ASP A 26 -10.93 -7.99 -15.21
CA ASP A 26 -12.05 -7.83 -14.29
C ASP A 26 -11.54 -7.63 -12.85
N MET A 27 -11.98 -6.53 -12.22
CA MET A 27 -11.51 -6.09 -10.92
C MET A 27 -12.70 -6.16 -9.94
N PRO A 28 -12.64 -6.96 -8.86
CA PRO A 28 -13.80 -7.17 -7.99
C PRO A 28 -13.91 -6.05 -6.93
N VAL A 29 -13.90 -4.79 -7.37
CA VAL A 29 -13.84 -3.62 -6.49
C VAL A 29 -15.16 -3.45 -5.75
N THR A 30 -16.28 -3.64 -6.45
CA THR A 30 -17.62 -3.52 -5.87
C THR A 30 -17.84 -4.58 -4.78
N GLU A 31 -17.47 -5.83 -5.05
CA GLU A 31 -17.53 -6.93 -4.07
C GLU A 31 -16.61 -6.69 -2.88
N ALA A 32 -15.40 -6.19 -3.14
CA ALA A 32 -14.44 -5.86 -2.09
C ALA A 32 -14.93 -4.72 -1.19
N LEU A 33 -15.57 -3.68 -1.74
CA LEU A 33 -16.15 -2.58 -0.97
C LEU A 33 -17.31 -3.07 -0.10
N ALA A 34 -18.22 -3.88 -0.65
CA ALA A 34 -19.31 -4.47 0.13
C ALA A 34 -18.79 -5.37 1.28
N LEU A 35 -17.73 -6.15 1.03
CA LEU A 35 -17.10 -6.95 2.07
C LEU A 35 -16.34 -6.09 3.09
N ALA A 36 -15.72 -4.98 2.67
CA ALA A 36 -15.03 -4.05 3.55
C ALA A 36 -15.99 -3.45 4.60
N GLU A 37 -17.21 -3.09 4.20
CA GLU A 37 -18.23 -2.63 5.15
C GLU A 37 -18.53 -3.68 6.21
N ARG A 38 -18.68 -4.95 5.82
CA ARG A 38 -18.92 -6.04 6.79
C ARG A 38 -17.73 -6.22 7.74
N ILE A 39 -16.50 -6.08 7.23
CA ILE A 39 -15.28 -6.12 8.05
C ILE A 39 -15.28 -4.99 9.06
N LEU A 40 -15.62 -3.76 8.65
CA LEU A 40 -15.66 -2.59 9.54
C LEU A 40 -16.59 -2.77 10.75
N HIS A 41 -17.67 -3.52 10.59
CA HIS A 41 -18.65 -3.78 11.65
C HIS A 41 -18.30 -4.99 12.52
N SER A 42 -17.40 -5.87 12.07
CA SER A 42 -17.13 -7.15 12.71
C SER A 42 -15.72 -7.32 13.26
N LYS A 43 -14.76 -6.48 12.86
CA LYS A 43 -13.35 -6.56 13.29
C LYS A 43 -12.89 -5.25 13.93
N SER A 44 -12.02 -5.38 14.93
CA SER A 44 -11.28 -4.27 15.52
C SER A 44 -10.13 -3.79 14.62
N ASP A 45 -9.63 -2.58 14.87
CA ASP A 45 -8.50 -2.01 14.14
C ASP A 45 -7.23 -2.88 14.29
N ASP A 46 -6.99 -3.42 15.49
CA ASP A 46 -5.88 -4.33 15.78
C ASP A 46 -5.97 -5.61 14.94
N GLU A 47 -7.15 -6.23 14.84
CA GLU A 47 -7.35 -7.44 14.04
C GLU A 47 -7.12 -7.19 12.55
N ILE A 48 -7.55 -6.04 12.04
CA ILE A 48 -7.34 -5.63 10.65
C ILE A 48 -5.84 -5.40 10.40
N HIS A 49 -5.16 -4.67 11.29
CA HIS A 49 -3.73 -4.41 11.18
C HIS A 49 -2.90 -5.70 11.23
N ASP A 50 -3.19 -6.57 12.19
CA ASP A 50 -2.52 -7.86 12.32
C ASP A 50 -2.67 -8.69 11.03
N GLN A 51 -3.86 -8.69 10.43
CA GLN A 51 -4.09 -9.39 9.16
C GLN A 51 -3.31 -8.76 8.01
N LEU A 52 -3.20 -7.43 7.95
CA LEU A 52 -2.47 -6.73 6.88
C LEU A 52 -0.95 -6.84 7.00
N VAL A 53 -0.41 -6.97 8.21
CA VAL A 53 1.04 -7.18 8.43
C VAL A 53 1.40 -8.67 8.32
N LYS A 54 0.45 -9.58 8.57
CA LYS A 54 0.66 -11.03 8.43
C LYS A 54 0.16 -11.60 7.11
N ALA A 55 -0.45 -10.78 6.23
CA ALA A 55 -1.00 -11.21 4.95
C ALA A 55 0.09 -11.88 4.11
N ARG A 56 0.11 -13.21 4.14
CA ARG A 56 0.96 -14.03 3.29
C ARG A 56 0.12 -14.56 2.14
N ALA A 57 0.71 -14.45 0.96
CA ALA A 57 0.39 -15.10 -0.30
C ALA A 57 -0.90 -15.95 -0.40
N HIS A 58 -1.72 -15.62 -1.39
CA HIS A 58 -2.93 -16.37 -1.69
C HIS A 58 -2.71 -17.61 -2.55
N ALA A 59 -3.69 -18.50 -2.38
CA ALA A 59 -4.15 -19.63 -3.19
C ALA A 59 -3.07 -20.32 -4.03
N LYS A 60 -2.93 -21.64 -3.82
CA LYS A 60 -2.35 -22.48 -4.87
C LYS A 60 -3.27 -22.36 -6.08
N VAL A 61 -2.86 -21.58 -7.07
CA VAL A 61 -3.44 -21.64 -8.40
C VAL A 61 -2.98 -22.99 -8.94
N GLU A 62 -3.89 -23.97 -8.95
CA GLU A 62 -3.57 -25.35 -9.32
C GLU A 62 -3.18 -25.48 -10.80
N ASP A 63 -3.61 -24.53 -11.63
CA ASP A 63 -3.37 -24.54 -13.06
C ASP A 63 -3.14 -23.14 -13.62
N CYS A 64 -2.10 -22.98 -14.45
CA CYS A 64 -1.69 -21.71 -15.04
C CYS A 64 -2.73 -21.11 -16.00
N ASP A 65 -3.76 -21.86 -16.36
CA ASP A 65 -4.74 -21.52 -17.39
C ASP A 65 -6.06 -20.94 -16.85
N ASN A 66 -6.24 -20.85 -15.52
CA ASN A 66 -7.49 -20.36 -14.93
C ASN A 66 -7.42 -18.91 -14.42
N HIS A 67 -6.96 -17.99 -15.30
CA HIS A 67 -6.84 -16.56 -14.97
C HIS A 67 -8.18 -15.91 -14.60
N ALA A 68 -9.26 -16.28 -15.28
CA ALA A 68 -10.60 -15.80 -14.97
C ALA A 68 -11.05 -16.21 -13.54
N ALA A 69 -10.68 -17.41 -13.08
CA ALA A 69 -10.94 -17.79 -11.69
C ALA A 69 -10.08 -17.01 -10.69
N PHE A 70 -8.87 -16.58 -11.09
CA PHE A 70 -8.03 -15.75 -10.24
C PHE A 70 -8.56 -14.31 -10.11
N GLU A 71 -9.16 -13.76 -11.17
CA GLU A 71 -9.77 -12.41 -11.16
C GLU A 71 -10.88 -12.29 -10.11
N HIS A 72 -11.68 -13.35 -9.91
CA HIS A 72 -12.75 -13.39 -8.91
C HIS A 72 -12.46 -14.29 -7.70
N ALA A 73 -11.18 -14.67 -7.50
CA ALA A 73 -10.79 -15.47 -6.36
C ALA A 73 -11.20 -14.78 -5.05
N GLN A 74 -11.98 -15.49 -4.22
CA GLN A 74 -12.45 -14.98 -2.93
C GLN A 74 -11.31 -14.40 -2.07
N VAL A 75 -10.12 -14.97 -2.19
CA VAL A 75 -8.96 -14.51 -1.46
C VAL A 75 -8.50 -13.11 -1.91
N ARG A 76 -8.48 -12.84 -3.22
CA ARG A 76 -8.22 -11.49 -3.78
C ARG A 76 -9.25 -10.47 -3.29
N ILE A 77 -10.55 -10.83 -3.35
CA ILE A 77 -11.64 -9.99 -2.83
C ILE A 77 -11.41 -9.66 -1.36
N THR A 78 -11.08 -10.67 -0.56
CA THR A 78 -10.83 -10.51 0.88
C THR A 78 -9.61 -9.61 1.14
N PHE A 79 -8.56 -9.72 0.34
CA PHE A 79 -7.39 -8.86 0.44
C PHE A 79 -7.70 -7.39 0.15
N LEU A 80 -8.40 -7.11 -0.95
CA LEU A 80 -8.85 -5.75 -1.27
C LEU A 80 -9.77 -5.21 -0.18
N ALA A 81 -10.75 -6.00 0.27
CA ALA A 81 -11.69 -5.62 1.31
C ALA A 81 -11.01 -5.24 2.64
N LEU A 82 -10.01 -6.03 3.08
CA LEU A 82 -9.21 -5.72 4.27
C LEU A 82 -8.46 -4.40 4.12
N ASN A 83 -7.88 -4.14 2.94
CA ASN A 83 -7.19 -2.89 2.67
C ASN A 83 -8.15 -1.69 2.62
N PHE A 84 -9.34 -1.85 2.05
CA PHE A 84 -10.35 -0.80 1.99
C PHE A 84 -10.91 -0.49 3.38
N ALA A 85 -11.19 -1.50 4.20
CA ALA A 85 -11.58 -1.30 5.60
C ALA A 85 -10.49 -0.55 6.39
N ALA A 86 -9.22 -0.92 6.21
CA ALA A 86 -8.10 -0.20 6.83
C ALA A 86 -7.95 1.24 6.33
N ASN A 87 -8.25 1.52 5.06
CA ASN A 87 -8.27 2.88 4.53
C ASN A 87 -9.35 3.72 5.22
N GLN A 88 -10.57 3.19 5.35
CA GLN A 88 -11.70 3.87 5.99
C GLN A 88 -11.42 4.16 7.47
N ARG A 89 -10.75 3.25 8.18
CA ARG A 89 -10.29 3.45 9.57
C ARG A 89 -9.10 4.40 9.70
N ARG A 90 -8.38 4.66 8.60
CA ARG A 90 -7.15 5.49 8.56
C ARG A 90 -6.05 5.01 9.52
N GLY A 91 -6.06 3.72 9.87
CA GLY A 91 -5.16 3.17 10.89
C GLY A 91 -3.74 2.91 10.39
N LEU A 92 -3.61 2.31 9.20
CA LEU A 92 -2.32 1.90 8.63
C LEU A 92 -2.26 2.29 7.15
N ALA A 93 -1.38 3.20 6.75
CA ALA A 93 -1.27 3.66 5.36
C ALA A 93 -0.74 2.56 4.41
N PRO A 94 -1.12 2.57 3.11
CA PRO A 94 -0.76 1.55 2.14
C PRO A 94 0.73 1.19 2.07
N VAL A 95 1.63 2.17 2.19
CA VAL A 95 3.09 1.94 2.13
C VAL A 95 3.61 1.00 3.24
N TYR A 96 2.96 0.99 4.41
CA TYR A 96 3.39 0.22 5.58
C TYR A 96 2.72 -1.15 5.67
N ARG A 97 1.88 -1.50 4.70
CA ARG A 97 1.22 -2.80 4.62
C ARG A 97 2.12 -3.79 3.92
N GLU A 98 2.04 -5.06 4.33
CA GLU A 98 2.74 -6.10 3.59
C GLU A 98 2.15 -6.24 2.18
N ARG A 99 3.03 -6.49 1.23
CA ARG A 99 2.62 -6.73 -0.15
C ARG A 99 2.11 -8.14 -0.25
N LEU A 100 0.97 -8.32 -0.91
CA LEU A 100 0.58 -9.64 -1.36
C LEU A 100 1.65 -10.14 -2.35
N ARG A 101 2.21 -11.32 -2.06
CA ARG A 101 3.19 -11.99 -2.93
C ARG A 101 2.52 -13.24 -3.49
N ALA A 102 2.69 -13.55 -4.77
CA ALA A 102 2.23 -14.83 -5.29
C ALA A 102 2.97 -15.98 -4.60
N SER A 103 2.28 -16.95 -4.00
CA SER A 103 2.88 -18.24 -3.61
C SER A 103 2.68 -19.23 -4.74
N ILE A 104 3.41 -19.06 -5.83
CA ILE A 104 3.44 -20.07 -6.88
C ILE A 104 4.46 -21.11 -6.42
N ARG A 105 3.98 -22.26 -5.93
CA ARG A 105 4.78 -23.48 -5.84
C ARG A 105 4.53 -24.25 -7.13
N PRO A 106 5.48 -24.28 -8.07
CA PRO A 106 5.34 -25.16 -9.22
C PRO A 106 5.25 -26.59 -8.69
N SER A 107 4.26 -27.35 -9.14
CA SER A 107 4.41 -28.80 -9.14
C SER A 107 5.34 -29.11 -10.32
N GLY A 108 6.61 -29.44 -10.06
CA GLY A 108 7.57 -29.84 -11.09
C GLY A 108 8.80 -28.96 -11.27
N ASN A 109 9.85 -29.57 -11.84
CA ASN A 109 11.21 -29.05 -12.02
C ASN A 109 11.37 -27.99 -13.14
N GLY A 110 10.36 -27.16 -13.40
CA GLY A 110 10.37 -26.12 -14.44
C GLY A 110 10.85 -24.74 -13.95
N PRO A 111 11.27 -23.83 -14.86
CA PRO A 111 11.69 -22.49 -14.50
C PRO A 111 10.57 -21.70 -13.82
N LYS A 112 10.91 -21.17 -12.64
CA LYS A 112 10.04 -20.48 -11.68
C LYS A 112 9.80 -19.03 -12.08
N GLN A 113 8.89 -18.75 -13.01
CA GLN A 113 8.40 -17.39 -13.18
C GLN A 113 6.94 -17.28 -12.71
N PRO A 114 6.60 -16.31 -11.85
CA PRO A 114 5.21 -15.98 -11.63
C PRO A 114 4.58 -15.60 -12.98
N ASN A 115 3.35 -16.04 -13.22
CA ASN A 115 2.62 -15.67 -14.43
C ASN A 115 2.53 -14.13 -14.47
N LYS A 116 3.04 -13.50 -15.55
CA LYS A 116 3.11 -12.03 -15.67
C LYS A 116 1.76 -11.36 -15.41
N LEU A 117 0.65 -12.01 -15.76
CA LEU A 117 -0.69 -11.50 -15.53
C LEU A 117 -1.02 -11.38 -14.03
N ILE A 118 -0.66 -12.35 -13.19
CA ILE A 118 -0.91 -12.29 -11.74
C ILE A 118 -0.16 -11.10 -11.12
N ASP A 119 1.07 -10.86 -11.55
CA ASP A 119 1.86 -9.70 -11.11
C ASP A 119 1.24 -8.37 -11.58
N ILE A 120 0.69 -8.34 -12.79
CA ILE A 120 -0.08 -7.19 -13.30
C ILE A 120 -1.32 -6.96 -12.43
N ILE A 121 -2.13 -7.99 -12.17
CA ILE A 121 -3.33 -7.92 -11.33
C ILE A 121 -2.98 -7.37 -9.94
N TYR A 122 -1.95 -7.91 -9.28
CA TYR A 122 -1.52 -7.38 -7.98
C TYR A 122 -0.95 -5.96 -8.05
N SER A 123 -0.40 -5.55 -9.19
CA SER A 123 0.00 -4.16 -9.42
C SER A 123 -1.21 -3.23 -9.50
N LEU A 124 -2.27 -3.64 -10.20
CA LEU A 124 -3.53 -2.90 -10.30
C LEU A 124 -4.26 -2.82 -8.96
N ASP A 125 -4.35 -3.94 -8.23
CA ASP A 125 -4.97 -4.00 -6.90
C ASP A 125 -4.33 -3.00 -5.94
N ARG A 126 -3.00 -2.89 -5.95
CA ARG A 126 -2.29 -1.92 -5.09
C ARG A 126 -2.53 -0.48 -5.51
N GLN A 127 -2.70 -0.21 -6.81
CA GLN A 127 -3.10 1.13 -7.28
C GLN A 127 -4.52 1.48 -6.81
N LEU A 128 -5.46 0.54 -6.83
CA LEU A 128 -6.80 0.75 -6.28
C LEU A 128 -6.77 1.02 -4.77
N ILE A 129 -5.95 0.29 -4.02
CA ILE A 129 -5.76 0.51 -2.59
C ILE A 129 -5.25 1.94 -2.32
N ASP A 130 -4.33 2.43 -3.14
CA ASP A 130 -3.83 3.81 -3.06
C ASP A 130 -4.92 4.84 -3.42
N LEU A 131 -5.69 4.61 -4.48
CA LEU A 131 -6.81 5.50 -4.85
C LEU A 131 -7.86 5.59 -3.75
N HIS A 132 -8.25 4.45 -3.17
CA HIS A 132 -9.22 4.42 -2.09
C HIS A 132 -8.67 5.09 -0.83
N TRP A 133 -7.36 5.02 -0.57
CA TRP A 133 -6.73 5.73 0.55
C TRP A 133 -6.83 7.24 0.36
N LEU A 134 -6.53 7.74 -0.85
CA LEU A 134 -6.66 9.15 -1.20
C LEU A 134 -8.10 9.63 -1.04
N TYR A 135 -9.06 8.88 -1.60
CA TYR A 135 -10.49 9.16 -1.42
C TYR A 135 -10.87 9.33 0.05
N CYS A 136 -10.53 8.36 0.92
CA CYS A 136 -10.85 8.44 2.34
C CYS A 136 -10.24 9.68 3.03
N ARG A 137 -9.03 10.10 2.60
CA ARG A 137 -8.37 11.29 3.14
C ARG A 137 -9.00 12.60 2.65
N GLU A 138 -9.32 12.67 1.36
CA GLU A 138 -9.89 13.88 0.76
C GLU A 138 -11.29 14.16 1.29
N VAL A 139 -12.12 13.12 1.48
CA VAL A 139 -13.44 13.25 2.11
C VAL A 139 -13.33 13.84 3.51
N ASP A 140 -12.43 13.34 4.34
CA ASP A 140 -12.23 13.86 5.70
C ASP A 140 -11.63 15.27 5.72
N SER A 141 -10.79 15.60 4.72
CA SER A 141 -10.17 16.92 4.60
C SER A 141 -11.11 17.98 4.00
N GLY A 142 -12.35 17.61 3.64
CA GLY A 142 -13.34 18.52 3.08
C GLY A 142 -13.21 18.77 1.57
N ASN A 143 -12.48 17.90 0.86
CA ASN A 143 -12.31 17.93 -0.60
C ASN A 143 -13.02 16.73 -1.26
N PRO A 144 -14.36 16.72 -1.29
CA PRO A 144 -15.12 15.51 -1.63
C PRO A 144 -15.07 15.12 -3.12
N THR A 145 -14.36 15.86 -3.98
CA THR A 145 -14.39 15.68 -5.44
C THR A 145 -12.99 15.61 -6.04
N SER A 146 -12.71 14.53 -6.76
CA SER A 146 -11.47 14.33 -7.54
C SER A 146 -11.39 15.22 -8.78
N PRO A 147 -10.19 15.45 -9.36
CA PRO A 147 -10.08 15.92 -10.74
C PRO A 147 -10.75 14.96 -11.73
N LYS A 148 -11.29 15.50 -12.83
CA LYS A 148 -11.81 14.65 -13.92
C LYS A 148 -10.68 13.96 -14.65
N VAL A 149 -10.85 12.67 -14.90
CA VAL A 149 -9.99 11.86 -15.77
C VAL A 149 -10.86 11.24 -16.84
N ASP A 150 -10.54 11.49 -18.11
CA ASP A 150 -11.33 11.04 -19.26
C ASP A 150 -12.83 11.38 -19.16
N GLY A 151 -13.13 12.55 -18.58
CA GLY A 151 -14.50 13.07 -18.42
C GLY A 151 -15.22 12.63 -17.14
N GLU A 152 -14.64 11.73 -16.36
CA GLU A 152 -15.26 11.15 -15.16
C GLU A 152 -14.50 11.49 -13.88
N HIS A 153 -15.20 11.48 -12.75
CA HIS A 153 -14.60 11.60 -11.42
C HIS A 153 -14.38 10.21 -10.81
N ILE A 154 -13.20 9.97 -10.23
CA ILE A 154 -12.93 8.75 -9.46
C ILE A 154 -13.71 8.76 -8.13
N TRP A 155 -13.87 9.95 -7.55
CA TRP A 155 -14.83 10.21 -6.48
C TRP A 155 -15.46 11.59 -6.68
N LEU A 156 -16.75 11.68 -6.39
CA LEU A 156 -17.58 12.87 -6.57
C LEU A 156 -18.49 13.01 -5.36
N GLU A 157 -18.56 14.22 -4.80
CA GLU A 157 -19.46 14.53 -3.68
C GLU A 157 -19.35 13.57 -2.48
N GLY A 158 -18.16 13.01 -2.26
CA GLY A 158 -17.90 12.11 -1.15
C GLY A 158 -18.27 10.65 -1.43
N GLU A 159 -18.61 10.31 -2.67
CA GLU A 159 -18.85 8.94 -3.11
C GLU A 159 -17.70 8.45 -4.00
N PHE A 160 -17.19 7.26 -3.69
CA PHE A 160 -16.18 6.59 -4.52
C PHE A 160 -16.87 5.93 -5.72
N ASN A 161 -16.34 6.13 -6.93
CA ASN A 161 -16.84 5.52 -8.16
C ASN A 161 -15.93 4.34 -8.57
N PRO A 162 -16.33 3.08 -8.31
CA PRO A 162 -15.51 1.92 -8.58
C PRO A 162 -15.16 1.78 -10.06
N ALA A 163 -16.14 1.99 -10.95
CA ALA A 163 -15.94 1.84 -12.39
C ALA A 163 -14.92 2.85 -12.95
N ALA A 164 -14.96 4.11 -12.49
CA ALA A 164 -13.98 5.11 -12.88
C ALA A 164 -12.58 4.80 -12.30
N ALA A 165 -12.52 4.30 -11.06
CA ALA A 165 -11.26 3.88 -10.43
C ALA A 165 -10.60 2.71 -11.19
N GLU A 166 -11.40 1.71 -11.58
CA GLU A 166 -10.95 0.56 -12.37
C GLU A 166 -10.39 0.98 -13.72
N ARG A 167 -11.15 1.81 -14.47
CA ARG A 167 -10.66 2.38 -15.74
C ARG A 167 -9.35 3.12 -15.54
N PHE A 168 -9.27 3.97 -14.52
CA PHE A 168 -8.07 4.75 -14.23
C PHE A 168 -6.84 3.88 -13.95
N VAL A 169 -6.96 2.84 -13.12
CA VAL A 169 -5.80 1.98 -12.80
C VAL A 169 -5.37 1.14 -13.99
N GLN A 170 -6.29 0.79 -14.88
CA GLN A 170 -6.01 0.00 -16.09
C GLN A 170 -5.40 0.83 -17.24
N GLN A 171 -5.43 2.16 -17.18
CA GLN A 171 -4.69 3.01 -18.13
C GLN A 171 -3.20 2.64 -18.15
N GLU A 172 -2.62 2.58 -19.35
CA GLU A 172 -1.19 2.24 -19.59
C GLU A 172 -0.19 3.28 -19.06
N TRP A 173 -0.70 4.34 -18.44
CA TRP A 173 0.11 5.37 -17.83
C TRP A 173 0.94 4.83 -16.67
N GLY A 174 2.22 5.18 -16.66
CA GLY A 174 3.07 4.97 -15.49
C GLY A 174 2.59 5.78 -14.27
N ALA A 175 2.93 5.29 -13.06
CA ALA A 175 2.57 5.95 -11.81
C ALA A 175 2.86 7.47 -11.74
N PRO A 176 3.98 8.00 -12.27
CA PRO A 176 4.22 9.45 -12.27
C PRO A 176 3.19 10.26 -13.07
N HIS A 177 2.68 9.69 -14.17
CA HIS A 177 1.63 10.33 -14.96
C HIS A 177 0.30 10.30 -14.22
N LYS A 178 -0.09 9.14 -13.65
CA LYS A 178 -1.29 9.00 -12.81
C LYS A 178 -1.29 9.99 -11.63
N VAL A 179 -0.15 10.14 -10.96
CA VAL A 179 0.07 11.13 -9.89
C VAL A 179 -0.18 12.56 -10.37
N LYS A 180 0.32 12.91 -11.56
CA LYS A 180 0.13 14.24 -12.14
C LYS A 180 -1.34 14.47 -12.51
N THR A 181 -1.99 13.49 -13.13
CA THR A 181 -3.39 13.55 -13.55
C THR A 181 -4.32 13.76 -12.36
N LEU A 182 -4.08 13.08 -11.25
CA LEU A 182 -4.83 13.25 -10.00
C LEU A 182 -4.30 14.38 -9.11
N GLN A 183 -3.31 15.14 -9.56
CA GLN A 183 -2.73 16.27 -8.84
C GLN A 183 -2.27 15.92 -7.40
N ILE A 184 -1.80 14.68 -7.19
CA ILE A 184 -1.42 14.18 -5.87
C ILE A 184 -0.16 14.90 -5.39
N ILE A 185 -0.26 15.65 -4.30
CA ILE A 185 0.87 16.39 -3.74
C ILE A 185 1.93 15.45 -3.16
N GLU A 186 3.16 15.94 -3.05
CA GLU A 186 4.31 15.12 -2.62
C GLU A 186 4.14 14.55 -1.20
N ALA A 187 3.48 15.28 -0.30
CA ALA A 187 3.26 14.84 1.08
C ALA A 187 2.40 13.58 1.15
N ASP A 188 1.34 13.50 0.34
CA ASP A 188 0.40 12.38 0.35
C ASP A 188 0.99 11.13 -0.30
N GLN A 189 1.84 11.31 -1.31
CA GLN A 189 2.58 10.21 -1.95
C GLN A 189 3.45 9.41 -0.97
N LEU A 190 3.83 9.98 0.18
CA LEU A 190 4.63 9.29 1.20
C LEU A 190 3.86 8.15 1.88
N GLU A 191 2.52 8.19 1.88
CA GLU A 191 1.65 7.17 2.47
C GLU A 191 1.19 6.11 1.45
N LEU A 192 1.21 6.42 0.16
CA LEU A 192 0.78 5.53 -0.93
C LEU A 192 1.78 4.40 -1.16
N GLY A 193 1.37 3.21 -1.55
CA GLY A 193 2.27 2.07 -1.82
C GLY A 193 2.97 2.14 -3.18
N VAL A 194 2.29 2.64 -4.21
CA VAL A 194 2.68 2.51 -5.63
C VAL A 194 2.52 3.82 -6.41
N LEU A 195 1.42 4.56 -6.22
CA LEU A 195 1.13 5.80 -6.94
C LEU A 195 2.05 6.94 -6.49
N ARG A 196 3.26 6.97 -7.04
CA ARG A 196 4.32 7.89 -6.63
C ARG A 196 5.07 8.45 -7.83
N SER A 197 5.48 9.71 -7.70
CA SER A 197 6.51 10.27 -8.54
C SER A 197 7.83 9.52 -8.34
N LYS A 198 8.69 9.53 -9.37
CA LYS A 198 10.04 8.95 -9.30
C LYS A 198 10.83 9.47 -8.09
N LYS A 199 10.76 10.79 -7.84
CA LYS A 199 11.41 11.46 -6.71
C LYS A 199 11.02 10.86 -5.35
N VAL A 200 9.74 10.60 -5.12
CA VAL A 200 9.24 10.04 -3.85
C VAL A 200 9.60 8.56 -3.74
N ARG A 201 9.43 7.80 -4.82
CA ARG A 201 9.80 6.38 -4.88
C ARG A 201 11.29 6.19 -4.56
N ASP A 202 12.16 6.95 -5.21
CA ASP A 202 13.61 6.85 -5.03
C ASP A 202 14.01 7.25 -3.60
N ARG A 203 13.31 8.23 -2.98
CA ARG A 203 13.47 8.55 -1.55
C ARG A 203 13.15 7.36 -0.65
N HIS A 204 12.02 6.69 -0.85
CA HIS A 204 11.66 5.51 -0.06
C HIS A 204 12.72 4.41 -0.21
N TYR A 205 13.16 4.15 -1.45
CA TYR A 205 14.17 3.14 -1.73
C TYR A 205 15.49 3.40 -1.00
N GLU A 206 16.02 4.62 -1.08
CA GLU A 206 17.28 4.99 -0.44
C GLU A 206 17.24 4.88 1.10
N ILE A 207 16.08 5.19 1.70
CA ILE A 207 15.91 5.05 3.15
C ILE A 207 15.85 3.56 3.54
N LEU A 208 15.06 2.76 2.82
CA LEU A 208 14.92 1.32 3.09
C LEU A 208 16.22 0.55 2.92
N LYS A 209 17.08 0.96 1.97
CA LYS A 209 18.42 0.38 1.78
C LYS A 209 19.30 0.46 3.03
N ARG A 210 19.03 1.42 3.93
CA ARG A 210 19.80 1.64 5.17
C ARG A 210 19.19 0.95 6.39
N ARG A 211 18.02 0.32 6.24
CA ARG A 211 17.23 -0.27 7.35
C ARG A 211 18.09 -1.08 8.32
N ASP A 212 18.81 -2.08 7.81
CA ASP A 212 19.57 -3.00 8.67
C ASP A 212 20.67 -2.26 9.44
N SER A 213 21.38 -1.34 8.77
CA SER A 213 22.42 -0.53 9.40
C SER A 213 21.87 0.44 10.46
N ASP A 214 20.67 0.96 10.25
CA ASP A 214 20.00 1.84 11.20
C ASP A 214 19.45 1.05 12.39
N LEU A 215 18.84 -0.11 12.15
CA LEU A 215 18.36 -1.01 13.20
C LEU A 215 19.51 -1.50 14.08
N LEU A 216 20.66 -1.83 13.51
CA LEU A 216 21.86 -2.18 14.29
C LEU A 216 22.32 -1.03 15.17
N ALA A 217 22.44 0.18 14.62
CA ALA A 217 22.86 1.35 15.39
C ALA A 217 21.86 1.72 16.51
N ILE A 218 20.56 1.59 16.23
CA ILE A 218 19.50 1.80 17.24
C ILE A 218 19.56 0.71 18.31
N LYS A 219 19.73 -0.55 17.91
CA LYS A 219 19.89 -1.67 18.84
C LYS A 219 21.07 -1.46 19.79
N ASP A 220 22.23 -1.10 19.26
CA ASP A 220 23.43 -0.84 20.06
C ASP A 220 23.20 0.33 21.04
N TYR A 221 22.51 1.37 20.60
CA TYR A 221 22.13 2.47 21.48
C TYR A 221 21.17 2.04 22.59
N CYS A 222 20.14 1.24 22.27
CA CYS A 222 19.19 0.72 23.25
C CYS A 222 19.87 -0.17 24.29
N ILE A 223 20.79 -1.04 23.89
CA ILE A 223 21.52 -1.94 24.80
C ILE A 223 22.41 -1.15 25.76
N ASN A 224 23.05 -0.08 25.28
CA ASN A 224 23.95 0.74 26.09
C ASN A 224 23.23 1.78 26.96
N ASN A 225 21.93 1.98 26.77
CA ASN A 225 21.14 2.96 27.50
C ASN A 225 20.35 2.28 28.63
N ARG A 226 20.55 2.72 29.88
CA ARG A 226 19.89 2.14 31.06
C ARG A 226 18.36 2.30 31.08
N GLN A 227 17.80 3.23 30.30
CA GLN A 227 16.37 3.55 30.28
C GLN A 227 15.62 2.90 29.11
N LEU A 228 16.32 2.21 28.20
CA LEU A 228 15.71 1.64 27.01
C LEU A 228 15.82 0.12 27.01
N SER A 229 14.90 -0.51 26.29
CA SER A 229 14.80 -1.95 26.14
C SER A 229 14.94 -2.36 24.67
N LYS A 230 14.99 -3.67 24.43
CA LYS A 230 14.92 -4.22 23.06
C LYS A 230 13.58 -3.91 22.37
N ALA A 231 12.50 -3.75 23.13
CA ALA A 231 11.18 -3.43 22.59
C ALA A 231 11.11 -2.02 21.98
N ASP A 232 12.02 -1.11 22.37
CA ASP A 232 12.07 0.26 21.86
C ASP A 232 12.71 0.39 20.47
N GLN A 233 13.32 -0.69 19.94
CA GLN A 233 14.08 -0.64 18.69
C GLN A 233 13.21 -0.31 17.47
N GLU A 234 12.13 -1.07 17.25
CA GLU A 234 11.24 -0.84 16.10
C GLU A 234 10.51 0.51 16.21
N PRO A 235 9.94 0.91 17.37
CA PRO A 235 9.35 2.24 17.53
C PRO A 235 10.34 3.38 17.25
N MET A 236 11.61 3.24 17.66
CA MET A 236 12.66 4.22 17.36
C MET A 236 13.01 4.26 15.87
N TYR A 237 13.07 3.09 15.23
CA TYR A 237 13.31 3.02 13.79
C TYR A 237 12.16 3.67 13.01
N ASN A 238 10.91 3.45 13.41
CA ASN A 238 9.73 4.09 12.82
C ASN A 238 9.78 5.62 12.99
N ASP A 239 10.22 6.13 14.15
CA ASP A 239 10.47 7.58 14.35
C ASP A 239 11.57 8.10 13.39
N LEU A 240 12.68 7.36 13.20
CA LEU A 240 13.75 7.73 12.26
C LEU A 240 13.26 7.73 10.81
N LEU A 241 12.51 6.70 10.42
CA LEU A 241 11.93 6.54 9.10
C LEU A 241 11.01 7.71 8.77
N ALA A 242 10.09 8.04 9.68
CA ALA A 242 9.19 9.19 9.52
C ALA A 242 9.95 10.51 9.37
N LEU A 243 10.99 10.73 10.20
CA LEU A 243 11.84 11.94 10.11
C LEU A 243 12.61 12.01 8.79
N ARG A 244 13.12 10.91 8.24
CA ARG A 244 13.82 10.95 6.95
C ARG A 244 12.87 11.16 5.77
N LEU A 245 11.72 10.49 5.77
CA LEU A 245 10.71 10.61 4.70
C LEU A 245 10.17 12.05 4.59
N SER A 246 9.90 12.66 5.74
CA SER A 246 9.44 14.04 5.88
C SER A 246 10.54 15.10 5.73
N ARG A 247 11.79 14.71 5.42
CA ARG A 247 12.94 15.63 5.38
C ARG A 247 13.10 16.45 6.66
N GLN A 248 12.87 15.78 7.78
CA GLN A 248 13.00 16.29 9.14
C GLN A 248 11.94 17.34 9.53
N ASP A 249 10.88 17.50 8.75
CA ASP A 249 9.68 18.22 9.14
C ASP A 249 8.96 17.43 10.25
N VAL A 250 8.85 18.02 11.43
CA VAL A 250 8.29 17.34 12.61
C VAL A 250 6.78 17.14 12.49
N SER A 251 6.07 18.06 11.85
CA SER A 251 4.61 17.97 11.70
C SER A 251 4.26 16.83 10.75
N LEU A 252 4.91 16.80 9.58
CA LEU A 252 4.73 15.74 8.61
C LEU A 252 5.25 14.39 9.13
N ALA A 253 6.38 14.37 9.85
CA ALA A 253 6.85 13.15 10.51
C ALA A 253 5.83 12.61 11.52
N ALA A 254 5.16 13.49 12.28
CA ALA A 254 4.13 13.07 13.24
C ALA A 254 2.92 12.45 12.54
N GLN A 255 2.48 13.04 11.41
CA GLN A 255 1.43 12.46 10.58
C GLN A 255 1.83 11.06 10.07
N LEU A 256 3.00 10.95 9.44
CA LEU A 256 3.51 9.67 8.94
C LEU A 256 3.62 8.63 10.07
N ARG A 257 4.05 9.05 11.25
CA ARG A 257 4.21 8.16 12.41
C ARG A 257 2.90 7.53 12.87
N ARG A 258 1.78 8.25 12.79
CA ARG A 258 0.44 7.71 13.08
C ARG A 258 0.01 6.71 12.03
N SER A 259 0.25 7.04 10.77
CA SER A 259 -0.11 6.18 9.65
C SER A 259 0.66 4.85 9.61
N MET A 260 1.67 4.66 10.47
CA MET A 260 2.39 3.39 10.63
C MET A 260 1.69 2.39 11.56
N GLY A 261 0.52 2.71 12.14
CA GLY A 261 -0.29 1.75 12.90
C GLY A 261 0.14 1.47 14.35
N ASP A 262 1.24 2.03 14.86
CA ASP A 262 1.69 1.80 16.25
C ASP A 262 0.85 2.55 17.31
N THR A 263 -0.17 3.32 16.93
CA THR A 263 -0.97 4.15 17.84
C THR A 263 -2.26 3.48 18.34
N VAL A 264 -2.53 2.22 18.02
CA VAL A 264 -3.85 1.61 18.31
C VAL A 264 -4.11 1.39 19.81
N GLY A 265 -3.08 1.39 20.67
CA GLY A 265 -3.26 1.19 22.12
C GLY A 265 -3.34 2.46 22.99
N ILE A 266 -2.84 3.60 22.51
CA ILE A 266 -2.85 4.86 23.27
C ILE A 266 -3.03 5.98 22.26
N ALA A 267 -4.18 6.65 22.29
CA ALA A 267 -4.42 7.88 21.54
C ALA A 267 -3.45 8.98 22.02
N GLN A 268 -2.21 8.95 21.53
CA GLN A 268 -1.24 9.98 21.80
C GLN A 268 -1.65 11.22 21.01
N SER A 269 -1.83 12.33 21.72
CA SER A 269 -2.13 13.61 21.07
C SER A 269 -1.04 13.95 20.03
N ASN A 270 -1.40 14.73 19.01
CA ASN A 270 -0.44 15.17 17.99
C ASN A 270 0.82 15.76 18.61
N GLU A 271 0.60 16.56 19.64
CA GLU A 271 1.64 17.28 20.36
C GLU A 271 2.57 16.33 21.10
N ALA A 272 2.07 15.21 21.64
CA ALA A 272 2.92 14.20 22.26
C ALA A 272 3.86 13.55 21.24
N ILE A 273 3.32 13.18 20.07
CA ILE A 273 4.10 12.59 18.97
C ILE A 273 5.12 13.61 18.45
N GLN A 274 4.72 14.86 18.20
CA GLN A 274 5.63 15.92 17.75
C GLN A 274 6.74 16.20 18.77
N ARG A 275 6.42 16.28 20.07
CA ARG A 275 7.42 16.45 21.13
C ARG A 275 8.42 15.29 21.14
N ARG A 276 7.94 14.04 21.02
CA ARG A 276 8.81 12.86 20.89
C ARG A 276 9.73 12.99 19.68
N LEU A 277 9.17 13.33 18.51
CA LEU A 277 9.94 13.45 17.27
C LEU A 277 10.97 14.58 17.30
N ARG A 278 10.71 15.71 17.99
CA ARG A 278 11.73 16.76 18.22
C ARG A 278 12.92 16.22 19.00
N ARG A 279 12.67 15.46 20.08
CA ARG A 279 13.73 14.82 20.87
C ARG A 279 14.48 13.77 20.05
N ARG A 280 13.76 12.94 19.31
CA ARG A 280 14.34 11.92 18.42
C ARG A 280 15.17 12.53 17.29
N LYS A 281 14.75 13.67 16.73
CA LYS A 281 15.50 14.41 15.72
C LYS A 281 16.89 14.80 16.23
N LEU A 282 16.98 15.36 17.44
CA LEU A 282 18.26 15.69 18.08
C LEU A 282 19.11 14.44 18.32
N LEU A 283 18.52 13.38 18.88
CA LEU A 283 19.20 12.10 19.10
C LEU A 283 19.80 11.53 17.80
N PHE A 284 19.00 11.48 16.74
CA PHE A 284 19.44 10.91 15.45
C PHE A 284 20.45 11.78 14.72
N LYS A 285 20.41 13.10 14.93
CA LYS A 285 21.36 14.04 14.34
C LYS A 285 22.69 14.04 15.08
N ASP A 286 22.66 14.24 16.39
CA ASP A 286 23.85 14.59 17.17
C ASP A 286 24.53 13.35 17.77
N THR A 287 23.75 12.37 18.24
CA THR A 287 24.27 11.16 18.89
C THR A 287 24.50 10.04 17.89
N LEU A 288 23.45 9.63 17.17
CA LEU A 288 23.52 8.47 16.28
C LEU A 288 24.07 8.81 14.90
N LYS A 289 24.10 10.09 14.52
CA LYS A 289 24.56 10.59 13.21
C LYS A 289 23.89 9.87 12.03
N ARG A 290 22.61 9.51 12.22
CA ARG A 290 21.76 8.81 11.26
C ARG A 290 20.75 9.73 10.58
N LEU A 291 20.57 10.96 11.06
CA LEU A 291 19.75 11.93 10.36
C LEU A 291 20.62 12.73 9.37
N ARG A 292 20.57 12.36 8.10
CA ARG A 292 21.18 13.08 6.97
C ARG A 292 20.08 13.64 6.09
#